data_AF-A0A959N6Z1-F1
#
_entry.id   AF-A0A959N6Z1-F1
#
_cell.length_a   1.000
_cell.length_b   1.000
_cell.length_c   1.000
_cell.angle_alpha   90.00
_cell.angle_beta   90.00
_cell.angle_gamma   90.00
#
_symmetry.space_group_name_H-M   'P 1'
#
loop_
_entity.id
_entity.type
_entity.pdbx_description
1 polymer ?
#
loop_
_entity_poly.entity_id
_entity_poly.type
_entity_poly.pdbx_seq_one_letter_code
_entity_poly.pdbx_strand_id
1 'polypeptide(L)'
;MCFLILNIPNTNELYYEYLYGYSNRLLNAANINQGDMSYSVLNTYDKDGNITTLKRYGDNNIVTDDFNYQYYSGTNKLSKVSGAIDQYSYDLNGNVTRDTINYNFNIQYDHRNL
;
A
#
# COMPACT_ATOMS: atom_id res chain seq x y z
N MET A 1 7.99 19.54 10.71
CA MET A 1 6.96 18.51 10.96
C MET A 1 5.63 19.23 10.89
N CYS A 2 4.79 18.96 9.88
CA CYS A 2 3.52 19.66 9.68
C CYS A 2 2.40 18.67 10.04
N PHE A 3 1.54 19.05 10.99
CA PHE A 3 0.35 18.29 11.38
C PHE A 3 -0.86 18.97 10.75
N LEU A 4 -1.67 18.21 10.00
CA LEU A 4 -2.99 18.67 9.54
C LEU A 4 -4.05 17.99 10.40
N ILE A 5 -4.77 18.75 11.21
CA ILE A 5 -5.93 18.27 11.96
C ILE A 5 -7.17 18.70 11.16
N LEU A 6 -7.90 17.75 10.59
CA LEU A 6 -9.19 18.01 9.95
C LEU A 6 -10.30 17.87 11.01
N ASN A 7 -10.92 18.98 11.40
CA ASN A 7 -11.99 18.99 12.40
C ASN A 7 -13.36 18.82 11.69
N ILE A 8 -14.01 17.68 11.85
CA ILE A 8 -15.38 17.41 11.36
C ILE A 8 -16.32 17.35 12.59
N PRO A 9 -17.59 17.81 12.52
CA PRO A 9 -18.39 18.11 13.72
C PRO A 9 -19.43 17.05 14.12
N ASN A 10 -19.16 15.74 14.02
CA ASN A 10 -20.12 14.68 14.42
C ASN A 10 -19.53 13.66 15.42
N THR A 11 -19.90 13.75 16.69
CA THR A 11 -19.25 13.08 17.82
C THR A 11 -19.46 11.55 17.99
N ASN A 12 -19.65 10.80 16.90
CA ASN A 12 -19.38 9.36 16.85
C ASN A 12 -18.05 9.05 16.11
N GLU A 13 -17.26 10.10 15.87
CA GLU A 13 -16.13 10.14 14.95
C GLU A 13 -14.87 9.49 15.52
N LEU A 14 -14.39 8.48 14.78
CA LEU A 14 -13.02 8.01 14.85
C LEU A 14 -12.09 9.18 14.49
N TYR A 15 -11.46 9.79 15.49
CA TYR A 15 -10.44 10.81 15.24
C TYR A 15 -9.19 10.12 14.71
N TYR A 16 -8.78 10.47 13.48
CA TYR A 16 -7.57 9.95 12.84
C TYR A 16 -6.46 11.01 12.79
N GLU A 17 -5.25 10.55 13.06
CA GLU A 17 -4.01 11.23 12.75
C GLU A 17 -3.40 10.64 11.48
N TYR A 18 -2.99 11.52 10.58
CA TYR A 18 -2.29 11.17 9.35
C TYR A 18 -0.86 11.69 9.39
N LEU A 19 0.10 10.77 9.37
CA LEU A 19 1.51 11.08 9.30
C LEU A 19 2.00 10.92 7.87
N TYR A 20 2.63 11.96 7.35
CA TYR A 20 3.23 11.98 6.03
C TYR A 20 4.75 12.09 6.13
N GLY A 21 5.45 11.42 5.22
CA GLY A 21 6.90 11.59 5.04
C GLY A 21 7.25 12.89 4.33
N TYR A 22 8.55 13.16 4.16
CA TYR A 22 9.05 14.39 3.53
C TYR A 22 8.57 14.60 2.08
N SER A 23 8.21 13.53 1.38
CA SER A 23 7.64 13.58 0.03
C SER A 23 6.10 13.58 0.02
N ASN A 24 5.44 13.93 1.13
CA ASN A 24 3.99 13.89 1.32
C ASN A 24 3.35 12.51 1.05
N ARG A 25 4.10 11.43 1.23
CA ARG A 25 3.57 10.06 1.18
C ARG A 25 3.03 9.65 2.54
N LEU A 26 1.87 9.01 2.57
CA LEU A 26 1.23 8.55 3.81
C LEU A 26 2.06 7.43 4.45
N LEU A 27 2.62 7.69 5.64
CA LEU A 27 3.36 6.72 6.44
C LEU A 27 2.46 5.99 7.43
N ASN A 28 1.56 6.73 8.08
CA ASN A 28 0.66 6.20 9.11
C ASN A 28 -0.69 6.91 9.04
N ALA A 29 -1.77 6.15 9.14
CA ALA A 29 -3.10 6.64 9.46
C ALA A 29 -3.60 5.86 10.68
N ALA A 30 -3.75 6.50 11.83
CA ALA A 30 -4.12 5.82 13.07
C ALA A 30 -5.14 6.63 13.87
N ASN A 31 -5.92 5.93 14.70
CA ASN A 31 -6.78 6.60 15.68
C ASN A 31 -5.92 7.26 16.78
N ILE A 32 -6.36 8.41 17.30
CA ILE A 32 -5.59 9.25 18.26
C ILE A 32 -5.46 8.62 19.66
N ASN A 33 -6.07 7.46 19.90
CA ASN A 33 -5.98 6.78 21.19
C ASN A 33 -4.55 6.24 21.41
N GLN A 34 -3.85 6.78 22.41
CA GLN A 34 -2.45 6.54 22.73
C GLN A 34 -2.18 5.03 23.00
N GLY A 35 -1.83 4.29 21.95
CA GLY A 35 -1.52 2.86 22.00
C GLY A 35 -2.51 1.93 21.29
N ASP A 36 -3.59 2.47 20.72
CA ASP A 36 -4.57 1.69 19.95
C ASP A 36 -4.36 1.89 18.44
N MET A 37 -3.80 0.87 17.81
CA MET A 37 -3.68 0.73 16.37
C MET A 37 -4.96 0.20 15.72
N SER A 38 -6.08 0.04 16.45
CA SER A 38 -7.33 -0.40 15.84
C SER A 38 -7.68 0.48 14.64
N TYR A 39 -7.98 -0.18 13.53
CA TYR A 39 -8.30 0.44 12.24
C TYR A 39 -7.17 1.30 11.65
N SER A 40 -5.92 1.11 12.07
CA SER A 40 -4.77 1.85 11.56
C SER A 40 -4.14 1.23 10.31
N VAL A 41 -3.36 2.04 9.58
CA VAL A 41 -2.59 1.65 8.41
C VAL A 41 -1.16 2.17 8.54
N LEU A 42 -0.18 1.28 8.38
CA LEU A 42 1.24 1.61 8.35
C LEU A 42 1.82 1.26 6.98
N ASN A 43 2.48 2.22 6.34
CA ASN A 43 3.15 2.05 5.06
C ASN A 43 4.62 2.40 5.16
N THR A 44 5.46 1.68 4.42
CA THR A 44 6.85 2.06 4.18
C THR A 44 7.12 2.19 2.69
N TYR A 45 8.14 2.96 2.32
CA TYR A 45 8.49 3.18 0.93
C TYR A 45 10.00 3.11 0.73
N ASP A 46 10.41 2.70 -0.47
CA ASP A 46 11.79 2.86 -0.91
C ASP A 46 12.12 4.32 -1.27
N LYS A 47 13.40 4.54 -1.60
CA LYS A 47 13.92 5.86 -2.00
C LYS A 47 13.27 6.40 -3.27
N ASP A 48 12.79 5.52 -4.16
CA ASP A 48 12.31 5.88 -5.49
C ASP A 48 10.81 6.17 -5.51
N GLY A 49 10.05 5.72 -4.51
CA GLY A 49 8.60 5.92 -4.51
C GLY A 49 7.78 4.74 -4.08
N ASN A 50 8.32 3.54 -4.25
CA ASN A 50 7.52 2.33 -4.24
C ASN A 50 7.19 1.91 -2.82
N ILE A 51 5.95 1.48 -2.58
CA ILE A 51 5.55 0.94 -1.29
C ILE A 51 6.32 -0.36 -1.04
N THR A 52 6.97 -0.50 0.12
CA THR A 52 7.73 -1.72 0.47
C THR A 52 6.99 -2.60 1.45
N THR A 53 6.21 -2.01 2.35
CA THR A 53 5.32 -2.74 3.27
C THR A 53 4.01 -2.02 3.44
N LEU A 54 2.94 -2.79 3.67
CA LEU A 54 1.63 -2.31 4.10
C LEU A 54 1.14 -3.19 5.24
N LYS A 55 0.77 -2.57 6.36
CA LYS A 55 0.19 -3.27 7.49
C LYS A 55 -1.13 -2.61 7.87
N ARG A 56 -2.22 -3.37 7.86
CA ARG A 56 -3.54 -2.91 8.31
C ARG A 56 -3.95 -3.63 9.57
N TYR A 57 -4.59 -2.88 10.44
CA TYR A 57 -5.14 -3.36 11.69
C TYR A 57 -6.66 -3.24 11.63
N GLY A 58 -7.35 -4.28 12.08
CA GLY A 58 -8.79 -4.31 12.30
C GLY A 58 -9.13 -3.82 13.70
N ASP A 59 -10.19 -4.36 14.29
CA ASP A 59 -10.54 -4.12 15.68
C ASP A 59 -9.50 -4.72 16.65
N ASN A 60 -9.43 -4.17 17.86
CA ASN A 60 -8.62 -4.72 18.96
C ASN A 60 -7.14 -4.94 18.60
N ASN A 61 -6.56 -4.08 17.77
CA ASN A 61 -5.17 -4.18 17.30
C ASN A 61 -4.82 -5.45 16.51
N ILE A 62 -5.82 -6.16 15.97
CA ILE A 62 -5.59 -7.38 15.19
C ILE A 62 -5.05 -6.99 13.81
N VAL A 63 -3.93 -7.58 13.38
CA VAL A 63 -3.41 -7.39 12.02
C VAL A 63 -4.32 -8.13 11.04
N THR A 64 -4.95 -7.40 10.11
CA THR A 64 -5.78 -7.99 9.04
C THR A 64 -4.98 -8.22 7.77
N ASP A 65 -3.99 -7.37 7.52
CA ASP A 65 -3.12 -7.46 6.35
C ASP A 65 -1.68 -7.13 6.73
N ASP A 66 -0.74 -7.94 6.27
CA ASP A 66 0.70 -7.76 6.46
C ASP A 66 1.42 -8.08 5.15
N PHE A 67 1.45 -7.07 4.27
CA PHE A 67 1.97 -7.19 2.92
C PHE A 67 3.40 -6.67 2.81
N ASN A 68 4.26 -7.49 2.19
CA ASN A 68 5.58 -7.07 1.73
C ASN A 68 5.58 -7.02 0.21
N TYR A 69 6.01 -5.91 -0.36
CA TYR A 69 6.05 -5.69 -1.81
C TYR A 69 7.50 -5.79 -2.27
N GLN A 70 7.75 -6.66 -3.25
CA GLN A 70 9.07 -6.82 -3.84
C GLN A 70 9.02 -6.43 -5.31
N TYR A 71 10.03 -5.69 -5.74
CA TYR A 71 10.16 -5.17 -7.10
C TYR A 71 11.29 -5.86 -7.85
N TYR A 72 11.19 -5.90 -9.17
CA TYR A 72 12.31 -6.31 -10.01
C TYR A 72 13.45 -5.28 -9.90
N SER A 73 14.66 -5.79 -9.66
CA SER A 73 15.86 -4.95 -9.47
C SER A 73 16.06 -3.97 -10.63
N GLY A 74 16.35 -2.71 -10.31
CA GLY A 74 16.56 -1.64 -11.28
C GLY A 74 15.29 -1.13 -11.97
N THR A 75 14.10 -1.51 -11.48
CA THR A 75 12.81 -1.09 -12.05
C THR A 75 11.79 -0.74 -10.96
N ASN A 76 10.69 -0.10 -11.34
CA ASN A 76 9.50 0.09 -10.48
C ASN A 76 8.42 -0.98 -10.73
N LYS A 77 8.76 -2.09 -11.39
CA LYS A 77 7.82 -3.18 -11.70
C LYS A 77 7.69 -4.09 -10.47
N LEU A 78 6.48 -4.22 -9.94
CA LEU A 78 6.18 -5.10 -8.80
C LEU A 78 6.37 -6.56 -9.24
N SER A 79 7.25 -7.31 -8.59
CA SER A 79 7.45 -8.74 -8.85
C SER A 79 6.44 -9.58 -8.08
N LYS A 80 6.19 -9.24 -6.82
CA LYS A 80 5.25 -9.96 -5.94
C LYS A 80 4.82 -9.16 -4.71
N VAL A 81 3.72 -9.63 -4.14
CA VAL A 81 3.32 -9.35 -2.75
C VAL A 81 3.61 -10.59 -1.89
N SER A 82 3.76 -10.42 -0.56
CA SER A 82 3.96 -11.52 0.38
C SER A 82 2.96 -12.66 0.16
N GLY A 83 3.44 -13.89 0.34
CA GLY A 83 2.66 -15.11 0.02
C GLY A 83 2.82 -15.60 -1.42
N ALA A 84 3.49 -14.84 -2.30
CA ALA A 84 3.83 -15.28 -3.66
C ALA A 84 5.33 -15.61 -3.83
N ILE A 85 5.65 -16.52 -4.77
CA ILE A 85 7.02 -16.74 -5.24
C ILE A 85 7.35 -15.77 -6.37
N ASP A 86 6.60 -15.84 -7.48
CA ASP A 86 6.60 -14.92 -8.61
C ASP A 86 5.14 -14.67 -9.04
N GLN A 87 4.66 -13.43 -8.91
CA GLN A 87 3.25 -13.12 -9.11
C GLN A 87 2.99 -12.45 -10.46
N TYR A 88 3.70 -11.36 -10.72
CA TYR A 88 3.42 -10.50 -11.85
C TYR A 88 4.44 -10.70 -12.98
N SER A 89 3.97 -10.72 -14.21
CA SER A 89 4.83 -10.64 -15.40
C SER A 89 4.45 -9.45 -16.26
N TYR A 90 5.39 -8.98 -17.07
CA TYR A 90 5.24 -7.74 -17.82
C TYR A 90 5.63 -7.93 -19.28
N ASP A 91 5.03 -7.12 -20.16
CA ASP A 91 5.53 -6.95 -21.51
C ASP A 91 6.77 -6.02 -21.54
N LEU A 92 7.30 -5.79 -22.75
CA LEU A 92 8.47 -4.95 -22.98
C LEU A 92 8.23 -3.47 -22.63
N ASN A 93 6.99 -3.00 -22.74
CA ASN A 93 6.62 -1.62 -22.43
C ASN A 93 6.32 -1.44 -20.94
N GLY A 94 6.23 -2.52 -20.17
CA GLY A 94 6.05 -2.51 -18.73
C GLY A 94 4.61 -2.63 -18.26
N ASN A 95 3.71 -3.09 -19.12
CA ASN A 95 2.34 -3.42 -18.71
C ASN A 95 2.27 -4.83 -18.14
N VAL A 96 1.36 -5.07 -17.20
CA VAL A 96 1.18 -6.37 -16.56
C VAL A 96 0.49 -7.34 -17.51
N THR A 97 1.16 -8.43 -17.89
CA THR A 97 0.58 -9.47 -18.77
C THR A 97 0.04 -10.68 -17.99
N ARG A 98 0.43 -10.80 -16.72
CA ARG A 98 0.05 -11.93 -15.86
C ARG A 98 0.03 -11.52 -14.39
N ASP A 99 -0.94 -12.05 -13.66
CA ASP A 99 -1.02 -12.09 -12.20
C ASP A 99 -1.44 -13.51 -11.79
N THR A 100 -0.47 -14.27 -11.26
CA THR A 100 -0.64 -15.71 -11.02
C THR A 100 -1.54 -16.04 -9.83
N ILE A 101 -1.57 -15.19 -8.80
CA ILE A 101 -2.38 -15.43 -7.60
C ILE A 101 -3.86 -15.20 -7.88
N ASN A 102 -4.17 -14.20 -8.70
CA ASN A 102 -5.56 -13.89 -9.08
C ASN A 102 -6.02 -14.61 -10.35
N TYR A 103 -5.26 -15.61 -10.82
CA TYR A 103 -5.57 -16.42 -12.01
C TYR A 103 -5.77 -15.63 -13.31
N ASN A 104 -5.13 -14.47 -13.42
CA ASN A 104 -5.17 -13.64 -14.62
C ASN A 104 -3.94 -13.92 -15.48
N PHE A 105 -4.08 -14.80 -16.47
CA PHE A 105 -2.92 -15.30 -17.24
C PHE A 105 -2.75 -14.72 -18.64
N ASN A 106 -3.73 -13.96 -19.13
CA ASN A 106 -3.76 -13.42 -20.49
C ASN A 106 -4.33 -12.00 -20.50
N ILE A 107 -3.70 -11.10 -19.74
CA ILE A 107 -4.03 -9.69 -19.79
C ILE A 107 -3.51 -9.14 -21.12
N GLN A 108 -4.40 -8.53 -21.91
CA GLN A 108 -4.09 -7.99 -23.23
C GLN A 108 -4.42 -6.50 -23.28
N TYR A 109 -3.57 -5.76 -23.97
CA TYR A 109 -3.69 -4.33 -24.18
C TYR A 109 -4.06 -4.05 -25.62
N ASP A 110 -4.69 -2.91 -25.87
CA ASP A 110 -5.03 -2.52 -27.23
C ASP A 110 -3.80 -2.07 -28.03
N HIS A 111 -4.00 -1.65 -29.28
CA HIS A 111 -2.92 -1.21 -30.17
C HIS A 111 -2.12 0.00 -29.67
N ARG A 112 -2.64 0.78 -28.71
CA ARG A 112 -1.94 1.89 -28.06
C ARG A 112 -1.09 1.40 -26.90
N ASN A 113 -1.28 0.14 -26.50
CA ASN A 113 -0.60 -0.51 -25.41
C ASN A 113 -0.84 0.20 -24.07
N LEU A 114 -2.11 0.60 -23.86
CA LEU A 114 -2.65 1.26 -22.67
C LEU A 114 -3.75 0.41 -22.04
#